data_AF-A0A534HWW2-F1
#
_entry.id   AF-A0A534HWW2-F1
#
_cell.length_a   1.000
_cell.length_b   1.000
_cell.length_c   1.000
_cell.angle_alpha   90.00
_cell.angle_beta   90.00
_cell.angle_gamma   90.00
#
_symmetry.space_group_name_H-M   'P 1'
#
loop_
_entity.id
_entity.type
_entity.pdbx_description
1 polymer ?
#
loop_
_entity_poly.entity_id
_entity_poly.type
_entity_poly.pdbx_seq_one_letter_code
_entity_poly.pdbx_strand_id
1 'polypeptide(L)'
;MLRRPVAISSLLALALSAASATAADPAAAAAKPPPRARDLGVPFDGTPGPLNAITDVDGVLVGHTTLVAGSGKLVVGKGPVRTGVTAVLPRGFASMQRFSFAGWYSQNGNGEMTGTTWVEESGFLEGPVMITNTHSVGVVRDAVIAWRVAH
;
A
#
# COMPACT_ATOMS: atom_id res chain seq x y z
N MET A 1 50.60 -30.55 -25.16
CA MET A 1 50.24 -29.12 -25.20
C MET A 1 48.77 -28.97 -24.81
N LEU A 2 48.52 -28.85 -23.51
CA LEU A 2 47.20 -28.68 -22.90
C LEU A 2 47.08 -27.21 -22.48
N ARG A 3 46.15 -26.44 -23.07
CA ARG A 3 45.84 -25.08 -22.61
C ARG A 3 44.85 -25.17 -21.45
N ARG A 4 45.33 -24.85 -20.26
CA ARG A 4 44.53 -24.68 -19.04
C ARG A 4 43.78 -23.33 -19.06
N PRO A 5 42.59 -23.23 -18.44
CA PRO A 5 41.79 -22.02 -18.43
C PRO A 5 42.39 -20.98 -17.49
N VAL A 6 42.35 -19.70 -17.91
CA VAL A 6 42.76 -18.56 -17.09
C VAL A 6 41.58 -18.16 -16.19
N ALA A 7 41.80 -18.24 -14.88
CA ALA A 7 40.91 -17.65 -13.88
C ALA A 7 41.05 -16.13 -13.91
N ILE A 8 39.93 -15.41 -14.03
CA ILE A 8 39.85 -13.98 -13.77
C ILE A 8 39.02 -13.81 -12.51
N SER A 9 39.71 -13.84 -11.38
CA SER A 9 39.21 -13.29 -10.12
C SER A 9 39.56 -11.82 -10.06
N SER A 10 38.71 -11.06 -9.37
CA SER A 10 38.98 -9.74 -8.78
C SER A 10 38.73 -8.52 -9.68
N LEU A 11 37.53 -7.94 -9.58
CA LEU A 11 37.36 -6.49 -9.45
C LEU A 11 36.03 -6.16 -8.77
N LEU A 12 36.09 -6.24 -7.45
CA LEU A 12 35.16 -5.58 -6.52
C LEU A 12 35.59 -4.10 -6.47
N ALA A 13 34.79 -3.20 -7.01
CA ALA A 13 34.97 -1.75 -6.85
C ALA A 13 33.61 -1.07 -6.64
N LEU A 14 33.23 -1.03 -5.37
CA LEU A 14 32.53 0.03 -4.65
C LEU A 14 32.07 1.24 -5.50
N ALA A 15 30.76 1.31 -5.78
CA ALA A 15 30.06 2.56 -6.04
C ALA A 15 28.91 2.69 -5.03
N LEU A 16 29.29 3.04 -3.81
CA LEU A 16 28.38 3.47 -2.75
C LEU A 16 27.91 4.89 -3.07
N SER A 17 26.93 5.06 -3.95
CA SER A 17 26.26 6.35 -4.11
C SER A 17 25.22 6.48 -3.02
N ALA A 18 25.47 7.41 -2.09
CA ALA A 18 24.61 7.74 -0.98
C ALA A 18 23.18 8.02 -1.46
N ALA A 19 22.23 7.21 -0.99
CA ALA A 19 20.83 7.59 -1.01
C ALA A 19 20.71 8.84 -0.14
N SER A 20 20.57 10.00 -0.79
CA SER A 20 20.16 11.22 -0.11
C SER A 20 18.81 10.93 0.53
N ALA A 21 18.79 10.81 1.85
CA ALA A 21 17.57 10.84 2.63
C ALA A 21 16.88 12.17 2.29
N THR A 22 15.85 12.11 1.45
CA THR A 22 14.94 13.23 1.31
C THR A 22 14.30 13.40 2.68
N ALA A 23 14.72 14.46 3.37
CA ALA A 23 14.17 14.86 4.65
C ALA A 23 12.64 14.78 4.56
N ALA A 24 12.05 13.99 5.44
CA ALA A 24 10.61 14.05 5.66
C ALA A 24 10.27 15.51 5.95
N ASP A 25 9.34 16.07 5.20
CA ASP A 25 8.89 17.45 5.36
C ASP A 25 8.44 17.65 6.83
N PRO A 26 9.13 18.49 7.63
CA PRO A 26 8.84 18.66 9.05
C PRO A 26 7.47 19.28 9.31
N ALA A 27 6.76 19.76 8.27
CA ALA A 27 5.38 20.22 8.34
C ALA A 27 4.34 19.10 8.55
N ALA A 28 4.72 17.83 8.45
CA ALA A 28 3.83 16.69 8.75
C ALA A 28 3.62 16.46 10.26
N ALA A 29 4.29 17.23 11.13
CA ALA A 29 4.15 17.11 12.58
C ALA A 29 2.87 17.81 13.11
N ALA A 30 1.91 16.98 13.52
CA ALA A 30 0.87 17.24 14.54
C ALA A 30 -0.12 18.40 14.31
N ALA A 31 -0.72 18.50 13.12
CA ALA A 31 -1.99 19.21 12.99
C ALA A 31 -3.10 18.39 13.67
N LYS A 32 -3.94 19.03 14.51
CA LYS A 32 -5.16 18.40 15.05
C LYS A 32 -5.95 17.82 13.86
N PRO A 33 -6.38 16.54 13.91
CA PRO A 33 -7.16 15.98 12.82
C PRO A 33 -8.39 16.86 12.56
N PRO A 34 -8.75 17.08 11.28
CA PRO A 34 -9.93 17.87 10.96
C PRO A 34 -11.17 17.25 11.60
N PRO A 35 -12.20 18.07 11.93
CA PRO A 35 -13.41 17.57 12.55
C PRO A 35 -14.05 16.49 11.69
N ARG A 36 -14.52 15.41 12.32
CA ARG A 36 -15.25 14.33 11.66
C ARG A 36 -16.74 14.66 11.66
N ALA A 37 -17.52 13.92 10.89
CA ALA A 37 -18.96 14.19 10.73
C ALA A 37 -19.73 14.24 12.07
N ARG A 38 -19.42 13.37 13.05
CA ARG A 38 -20.04 13.39 14.39
C ARG A 38 -19.66 14.65 15.20
N ASP A 39 -18.43 15.16 15.04
CA ASP A 39 -17.99 16.40 15.69
C ASP A 39 -18.74 17.64 15.16
N LEU A 40 -19.31 17.52 13.96
CA LEU A 40 -20.13 18.54 13.30
C LEU A 40 -21.63 18.35 13.53
N GLY A 41 -22.04 17.41 14.38
CA GLY A 41 -23.45 17.16 14.72
C GLY A 41 -24.24 16.38 13.68
N VAL A 42 -23.60 15.73 12.70
CA VAL A 42 -24.29 14.85 11.75
C VAL A 42 -24.82 13.61 12.50
N PRO A 43 -26.14 13.32 12.44
CA PRO A 43 -26.71 12.20 13.16
C PRO A 43 -26.38 10.88 12.46
N PHE A 44 -25.95 9.89 13.23
CA PHE A 44 -25.73 8.52 12.80
C PHE A 44 -26.17 7.54 13.89
N ASP A 45 -26.71 6.41 13.47
CA ASP A 45 -27.05 5.32 14.38
C ASP A 45 -25.80 4.64 14.98
N GLY A 46 -26.02 3.86 16.04
CA GLY A 46 -25.01 3.03 16.68
C GLY A 46 -23.97 3.79 17.53
N THR A 47 -23.17 3.01 18.26
CA THR A 47 -22.05 3.50 19.07
C THR A 47 -20.74 3.07 18.43
N PRO A 48 -19.85 4.01 18.02
CA PRO A 48 -18.57 3.65 17.43
C PRO A 48 -17.60 3.09 18.48
N GLY A 49 -16.55 2.41 18.01
CA GLY A 49 -15.40 2.10 18.84
C GLY A 49 -14.62 3.35 19.27
N PRO A 50 -13.60 3.20 20.14
CA PRO A 50 -12.86 4.32 20.72
C PRO A 50 -12.20 5.25 19.68
N LEU A 51 -11.70 4.70 18.58
CA LEU A 51 -11.08 5.46 17.49
C LEU A 51 -12.10 5.83 16.41
N ASN A 52 -13.29 5.20 16.43
CA ASN A 52 -14.30 5.28 15.39
C ASN A 52 -13.66 4.99 14.02
N ALA A 53 -12.86 3.93 13.93
CA ALA A 53 -12.07 3.59 12.75
C ALA A 53 -11.97 2.07 12.59
N ILE A 54 -11.58 1.59 11.39
CA ILE A 54 -11.42 0.15 11.15
C ILE A 54 -10.38 -0.51 12.07
N THR A 55 -9.41 0.28 12.55
CA THR A 55 -8.38 -0.14 13.52
C THR A 55 -8.91 -0.33 14.94
N ASP A 56 -10.20 -0.06 15.21
CA ASP A 56 -10.85 -0.52 16.44
C ASP A 56 -10.99 -2.06 16.48
N VAL A 57 -10.88 -2.73 15.32
CA VAL A 57 -10.76 -4.19 15.24
C VAL A 57 -9.32 -4.59 15.58
N ASP A 58 -9.16 -5.40 16.63
CA ASP A 58 -7.84 -5.80 17.12
C ASP A 58 -6.97 -6.45 16.03
N GLY A 59 -5.70 -6.07 16.02
CA GLY A 59 -4.71 -6.52 15.04
C GLY A 59 -4.81 -5.90 13.64
N VAL A 60 -5.87 -5.15 13.30
CA VAL A 60 -5.95 -4.47 11.99
C VAL A 60 -5.00 -3.28 11.95
N LEU A 61 -4.15 -3.23 10.93
CA LEU A 61 -3.28 -2.08 10.65
C LEU A 61 -3.68 -1.39 9.35
N VAL A 62 -3.51 -0.08 9.31
CA VAL A 62 -3.72 0.74 8.10
C VAL A 62 -2.50 1.62 7.88
N GLY A 63 -2.01 1.66 6.64
CA GLY A 63 -0.92 2.54 6.22
C GLY A 63 -1.27 3.28 4.94
N HIS A 64 -0.73 4.49 4.77
CA HIS A 64 -0.96 5.32 3.61
C HIS A 64 0.37 5.87 3.07
N THR A 65 0.46 5.95 1.75
CA THR A 65 1.43 6.78 1.04
C THR A 65 0.66 7.77 0.19
N THR A 66 0.85 9.06 0.44
CA THR A 66 0.21 10.15 -0.31
C THR A 66 1.25 10.87 -1.15
N LEU A 67 1.03 10.92 -2.47
CA LEU A 67 1.91 11.57 -3.43
C LEU A 67 1.25 12.85 -3.94
N VAL A 68 1.83 13.99 -3.56
CA VAL A 68 1.41 15.33 -3.96
C VAL A 68 2.63 16.07 -4.51
N ALA A 69 2.67 16.26 -5.83
CA ALA A 69 3.79 16.94 -6.49
C ALA A 69 3.32 17.75 -7.71
N GLY A 70 4.02 18.86 -7.99
CA GLY A 70 3.70 19.76 -9.11
C GLY A 70 2.39 20.54 -8.94
N SER A 71 2.19 21.52 -9.82
CA SER A 71 1.03 22.41 -9.86
C SER A 71 0.75 22.86 -11.31
N GLY A 72 -0.37 23.53 -11.54
CA GLY A 72 -0.73 24.07 -12.87
C GLY A 72 -1.40 23.06 -13.79
N LYS A 73 -1.32 23.31 -15.10
CA LYS A 73 -2.01 22.52 -16.13
C LYS A 73 -1.46 21.09 -16.20
N LEU A 74 -2.37 20.12 -16.37
CA LEU A 74 -2.01 18.72 -16.57
C LEU A 74 -1.08 18.53 -17.78
N VAL A 75 0.02 17.83 -17.55
CA VAL A 75 0.89 17.24 -18.56
C VAL A 75 0.97 15.74 -18.29
N VAL A 76 0.44 14.95 -19.22
CA VAL A 76 0.39 13.48 -19.11
C VAL A 76 1.80 12.92 -18.90
N GLY A 77 1.93 12.00 -17.94
CA GLY A 77 3.22 11.40 -17.56
C GLY A 77 4.11 12.29 -16.68
N LYS A 78 3.71 13.53 -16.35
CA LYS A 78 4.49 14.43 -15.48
C LYS A 78 3.71 14.94 -14.27
N GLY A 79 2.43 15.27 -14.42
CA GLY A 79 1.60 15.76 -13.32
C GLY A 79 0.74 16.97 -13.67
N PRO A 80 0.15 17.66 -12.68
CA PRO A 80 0.39 17.49 -11.25
C PRO A 80 0.00 16.09 -10.74
N VAL A 81 0.80 15.54 -9.83
CA VAL A 81 0.58 14.22 -9.21
C VAL A 81 -0.26 14.41 -7.97
N ARG A 82 -1.43 13.78 -7.91
CA ARG A 82 -2.31 13.70 -6.75
C ARG A 82 -2.82 12.28 -6.64
N THR A 83 -2.02 11.40 -6.05
CA THR A 83 -2.35 9.98 -5.97
C THR A 83 -1.77 9.35 -4.71
N GLY A 84 -1.90 8.04 -4.56
CA GLY A 84 -1.36 7.33 -3.43
C GLY A 84 -1.72 5.86 -3.40
N VAL A 85 -1.35 5.23 -2.31
CA VAL A 85 -1.70 3.85 -1.98
C VAL A 85 -2.13 3.80 -0.52
N THR A 86 -3.18 3.03 -0.24
CA THR A 86 -3.56 2.64 1.11
C THR A 86 -3.41 1.13 1.24
N ALA A 87 -2.84 0.68 2.35
CA ALA A 87 -2.72 -0.72 2.71
C ALA A 87 -3.55 -0.98 3.97
N VAL A 88 -4.40 -2.00 3.94
CA VAL A 88 -5.09 -2.53 5.12
C VAL A 88 -4.59 -3.95 5.36
N LEU A 89 -4.03 -4.21 6.53
CA LEU A 89 -3.52 -5.51 6.93
C LEU A 89 -4.48 -6.09 7.97
N PRO A 90 -5.37 -7.03 7.60
CA PRO A 90 -6.43 -7.52 8.50
C PRO A 90 -5.92 -8.17 9.80
N ARG A 91 -4.67 -8.60 9.83
CA ARG A 91 -3.99 -9.18 11.01
C ARG A 91 -2.57 -8.65 11.15
N GLY A 92 -2.40 -7.37 10.84
CA GLY A 92 -1.10 -6.71 10.85
C GLY A 92 -0.09 -7.47 9.98
N PHE A 93 1.18 -7.47 10.38
CA PHE A 93 2.23 -8.17 9.61
C PHE A 93 2.01 -9.69 9.50
N ALA A 94 1.20 -10.30 10.38
CA ALA A 94 0.83 -11.70 10.26
C ALA A 94 -0.10 -12.00 9.06
N SER A 95 -0.67 -10.99 8.41
CA SER A 95 -1.45 -11.13 7.17
C SER A 95 -0.68 -11.79 6.03
N MET A 96 0.67 -11.80 6.06
CA MET A 96 1.48 -12.45 5.01
C MET A 96 1.57 -13.97 5.14
N GLN A 97 1.40 -14.47 6.36
CA GLN A 97 1.59 -15.89 6.70
C GLN A 97 0.28 -16.58 7.09
N ARG A 98 -0.78 -15.81 7.33
CA ARG A 98 -2.07 -16.34 7.75
C ARG A 98 -3.18 -15.68 6.93
N PHE A 99 -4.14 -16.47 6.45
CA PHE A 99 -5.34 -16.02 5.72
C PHE A 99 -6.51 -15.54 6.62
N SER A 100 -7.20 -14.47 6.26
CA SER A 100 -8.46 -14.08 6.92
C SER A 100 -9.63 -14.69 6.16
N PHE A 101 -10.69 -15.10 6.85
CA PHE A 101 -11.94 -15.41 6.13
C PHE A 101 -12.48 -14.14 5.50
N ALA A 102 -12.91 -14.22 4.25
CA ALA A 102 -13.37 -13.08 3.48
C ALA A 102 -14.46 -13.46 2.50
N GLY A 103 -15.23 -12.46 2.12
CA GLY A 103 -16.17 -12.49 1.00
C GLY A 103 -16.11 -11.15 0.29
N TRP A 104 -16.61 -11.10 -0.95
CA TRP A 104 -16.68 -9.88 -1.72
C TRP A 104 -18.02 -9.79 -2.45
N TYR A 105 -18.38 -8.58 -2.88
CA TYR A 105 -19.60 -8.34 -3.63
C TYR A 105 -19.40 -7.16 -4.57
N SER A 106 -19.89 -7.29 -5.80
CA SER A 106 -19.90 -6.20 -6.77
C SER A 106 -21.30 -5.62 -6.88
N GLN A 107 -21.50 -4.43 -6.31
CA GLN A 107 -22.75 -3.68 -6.53
C GLN A 107 -22.82 -3.18 -7.98
N ASN A 108 -21.69 -2.67 -8.52
CA ASN A 108 -21.53 -2.28 -9.90
C ASN A 108 -20.08 -2.57 -10.34
N GLY A 109 -19.91 -3.28 -11.46
CA GLY A 109 -18.62 -3.75 -11.94
C GLY A 109 -17.75 -2.73 -12.68
N ASN A 110 -18.05 -1.43 -12.60
CA ASN A 110 -17.23 -0.39 -13.23
C ASN A 110 -16.01 -0.03 -12.35
N GLY A 111 -15.12 -0.99 -12.16
CA GLY A 111 -13.93 -0.88 -11.33
C GLY A 111 -13.02 -2.09 -11.48
N GLU A 112 -11.96 -2.16 -10.67
CA GLU A 112 -11.01 -3.28 -10.68
C GLU A 112 -10.73 -3.71 -9.23
N MET A 113 -10.71 -5.04 -9.01
CA MET A 113 -10.37 -5.67 -7.74
C MET A 113 -9.76 -7.05 -8.03
N THR A 114 -8.44 -7.09 -8.10
CA THR A 114 -7.70 -8.34 -8.31
C THR A 114 -7.77 -9.26 -7.09
N GLY A 115 -7.70 -10.58 -7.29
CA GLY A 115 -7.67 -11.59 -6.22
C GLY A 115 -9.04 -12.12 -5.78
N THR A 116 -10.14 -11.55 -6.31
CA THR A 116 -11.51 -11.92 -5.95
C THR A 116 -11.89 -13.35 -6.30
N THR A 117 -11.38 -13.90 -7.42
CA THR A 117 -11.62 -15.30 -7.78
C THR A 117 -11.12 -16.28 -6.71
N TRP A 118 -10.00 -15.97 -6.05
CA TRP A 118 -9.50 -16.81 -4.95
C TRP A 118 -10.34 -16.66 -3.69
N VAL A 119 -10.82 -15.45 -3.40
CA VAL A 119 -11.74 -15.21 -2.28
C VAL A 119 -13.04 -15.97 -2.48
N GLU A 120 -13.60 -15.98 -3.70
CA GLU A 120 -14.82 -16.71 -4.04
C GLU A 120 -14.64 -18.23 -3.88
N GLU A 121 -13.52 -18.78 -4.37
CA GLU A 121 -13.26 -20.22 -4.36
C GLU A 121 -12.91 -20.74 -2.95
N SER A 122 -12.03 -20.03 -2.23
CA SER A 122 -11.47 -20.52 -0.96
C SER A 122 -12.16 -19.94 0.28
N GLY A 123 -12.85 -18.80 0.15
CA GLY A 123 -13.30 -17.99 1.28
C GLY A 123 -12.16 -17.28 2.02
N PHE A 124 -10.94 -17.25 1.47
CA PHE A 124 -9.75 -16.73 2.12
C PHE A 124 -9.22 -15.44 1.46
N LEU A 125 -8.86 -14.48 2.29
CA LEU A 125 -8.05 -13.32 1.95
C LEU A 125 -6.63 -13.52 2.49
N GLU A 126 -5.68 -13.59 1.57
CA GLU A 126 -4.25 -13.72 1.87
C GLU A 126 -3.51 -12.42 1.57
N GLY A 127 -2.71 -11.95 2.52
CA GLY A 127 -1.97 -10.70 2.37
C GLY A 127 -2.79 -9.45 2.72
N PRO A 128 -2.33 -8.27 2.29
CA PRO A 128 -2.99 -7.00 2.58
C PRO A 128 -4.04 -6.67 1.52
N VAL A 129 -5.04 -5.87 1.89
CA VAL A 129 -5.91 -5.19 0.92
C VAL A 129 -5.24 -3.90 0.50
N MET A 130 -4.98 -3.75 -0.79
CA MET A 130 -4.32 -2.58 -1.35
C MET A 130 -5.30 -1.74 -2.16
N ILE A 131 -5.33 -0.43 -1.92
CA ILE A 131 -6.23 0.52 -2.58
C ILE A 131 -5.39 1.61 -3.25
N THR A 132 -5.59 1.83 -4.55
CA THR A 132 -4.87 2.85 -5.33
C THR A 132 -5.74 3.38 -6.48
N ASN A 133 -5.17 4.17 -7.40
CA ASN A 133 -5.86 4.65 -8.59
C ASN A 133 -5.99 3.56 -9.67
N THR A 134 -6.94 3.72 -10.58
CA THR A 134 -7.29 2.77 -11.64
C THR A 134 -6.10 2.26 -12.44
N HIS A 135 -5.18 3.14 -12.84
CA HIS A 135 -4.05 2.78 -13.72
C HIS A 135 -2.83 2.25 -12.95
N SER A 136 -2.86 2.22 -11.62
CA SER A 136 -1.76 1.72 -10.79
C SER A 136 -2.03 0.35 -10.17
N VAL A 137 -3.19 -0.27 -10.44
CA VAL A 137 -3.54 -1.59 -9.88
C VAL A 137 -2.46 -2.63 -10.19
N GLY A 138 -2.01 -2.72 -11.44
CA GLY A 138 -0.96 -3.67 -11.83
C GLY A 138 0.36 -3.42 -11.10
N VAL A 139 0.79 -2.15 -11.00
CA VAL A 139 2.02 -1.77 -10.30
C VAL A 139 1.95 -2.13 -8.81
N VAL A 140 0.83 -1.84 -8.15
CA VAL A 140 0.64 -2.16 -6.73
C VAL A 140 0.59 -3.66 -6.49
N ARG A 141 -0.08 -4.42 -7.38
CA ARG A 141 -0.11 -5.89 -7.34
C ARG A 141 1.28 -6.49 -7.47
N ASP A 142 2.11 -6.00 -8.40
CA ASP A 142 3.47 -6.50 -8.55
C ASP A 142 4.37 -6.11 -7.36
N ALA A 143 4.23 -4.87 -6.88
CA ALA A 143 5.00 -4.36 -5.74
C ALA A 143 4.69 -5.11 -4.44
N VAL A 144 3.42 -5.44 -4.17
CA VAL A 144 3.05 -6.19 -2.95
C VAL A 144 3.53 -7.64 -3.00
N ILE A 145 3.52 -8.27 -4.17
CA ILE A 145 4.10 -9.61 -4.36
C ILE A 145 5.61 -9.56 -4.11
N ALA A 146 6.31 -8.61 -4.71
CA ALA A 146 7.75 -8.43 -4.48
C ALA A 146 8.06 -8.17 -3.00
N TRP A 147 7.25 -7.33 -2.34
CA TRP A 147 7.39 -7.07 -0.90
C TRP A 147 7.19 -8.33 -0.05
N ARG A 148 6.15 -9.15 -0.34
CA ARG A 148 5.87 -10.42 0.35
C ARG A 148 6.96 -11.47 0.15
N VAL A 149 7.64 -11.49 -1.00
CA VAL A 149 8.76 -12.42 -1.24
C VAL A 149 10.01 -11.99 -0.45
N ALA A 150 10.18 -10.69 -0.21
CA ALA A 150 11.34 -10.13 0.49
C ALA A 150 11.23 -10.16 2.03
N HIS A 151 10.02 -10.35 2.59
CA HIS A 151 9.74 -10.26 4.03
C HIS A 151 8.85 -11.43 4.50
#